data_AF-A0A6J4Y6V4-F1
#
_entry.id   AF-A0A6J4Y6V4-F1
#
_cell.length_a   1.000
_cell.length_b   1.000
_cell.length_c   1.000
_cell.angle_alpha   90.00
_cell.angle_beta   90.00
_cell.angle_gamma   90.00
#
_symmetry.space_group_name_H-M   'P 1'
#
loop_
_entity.id
_entity.type
_entity.pdbx_description
1 polymer ?
#
loop_
_entity_poly.entity_id
_entity_poly.type
_entity_poly.pdbx_seq_one_letter_code
_entity_poly.pdbx_strand_id
1 'polypeptide(L)'
;MGNKSPGKKPVKRYYRKRVELFRLIDKIKLWPSRRGILHGIKTIEIIGDQAQIMTHCNKTFLITNSRNSRAARWLRNKWFKSVCGTCRVPQWKLEKYSSTFFKRQYGSDLLKAENRG
;
A
#
# COMPACT_ATOMS: atom_id res chain seq x y z
N MET A 1 -29.92 -17.28 0.62
CA MET A 1 -29.56 -15.95 0.11
C MET A 1 -29.05 -15.12 1.29
N GLY A 2 -27.73 -14.99 1.45
CA GLY A 2 -27.13 -14.40 2.66
C GLY A 2 -27.14 -12.87 2.64
N ASN A 3 -27.81 -12.27 3.63
CA ASN A 3 -27.89 -10.83 3.87
C ASN A 3 -26.50 -10.16 3.89
N LYS A 4 -26.24 -9.24 2.96
CA LYS A 4 -25.09 -8.33 3.04
C LYS A 4 -25.46 -7.15 3.93
N SER A 5 -24.93 -7.12 5.15
CA SER A 5 -24.96 -5.94 6.02
C SER A 5 -24.39 -4.72 5.29
N PRO A 6 -24.93 -3.50 5.49
CA PRO A 6 -24.43 -2.31 4.83
C PRO A 6 -22.98 -2.07 5.24
N GLY A 7 -22.06 -2.15 4.28
CA GLY A 7 -20.63 -2.00 4.52
C GLY A 7 -20.35 -0.65 5.18
N LYS A 8 -19.72 -0.66 6.36
CA LYS A 8 -19.30 0.56 7.06
C LYS A 8 -18.49 1.44 6.12
N LYS A 9 -18.87 2.72 5.98
CA LYS A 9 -18.15 3.70 5.16
C LYS A 9 -16.67 3.74 5.59
N PRO A 10 -15.72 3.80 4.63
CA PRO A 10 -14.30 3.75 4.96
C PRO A 10 -13.89 4.98 5.77
N VAL A 11 -13.36 4.74 6.97
CA VAL A 11 -12.85 5.80 7.86
C VAL A 11 -11.72 6.56 7.17
N LYS A 12 -11.74 7.90 7.23
CA LYS A 12 -10.66 8.75 6.72
C LYS A 12 -9.40 8.52 7.55
N ARG A 13 -8.28 8.23 6.90
CA ARG A 13 -6.99 8.00 7.58
C ARG A 13 -6.00 9.05 7.12
N TYR A 14 -5.09 9.43 8.01
CA TYR A 14 -4.05 10.40 7.70
C TYR A 14 -2.68 9.83 8.06
N TYR A 15 -1.80 9.76 7.06
CA TYR A 15 -0.40 9.38 7.22
C TYR A 15 0.49 10.60 6.94
N ARG A 16 1.67 10.62 7.56
CA ARG A 16 2.61 11.71 7.30
C ARG A 16 3.13 11.62 5.86
N LYS A 17 3.36 12.78 5.24
CA LYS A 17 3.98 12.85 3.91
C LYS A 17 5.44 12.41 4.01
N ARG A 18 5.95 11.75 2.96
CA ARG A 18 7.34 11.26 2.85
C ARG A 18 7.76 10.15 3.84
N VAL A 19 6.81 9.34 4.32
CA VAL A 19 7.12 8.08 5.01
C VAL A 19 7.91 7.12 4.09
N GLU A 20 8.78 6.31 4.71
CA GLU A 20 9.55 5.24 4.08
C GLU A 20 8.69 4.30 3.24
N LEU A 21 9.24 3.86 2.11
CA LEU A 21 8.49 3.05 1.16
C LEU A 21 8.06 1.73 1.82
N PHE A 22 8.96 1.07 2.55
CA PHE A 22 8.67 -0.23 3.17
C PHE A 22 7.50 -0.16 4.14
N ARG A 23 7.48 0.85 5.02
CA ARG A 23 6.35 1.09 5.95
C ARG A 23 5.03 1.31 5.24
N LEU A 24 5.09 2.08 4.16
CA LEU A 24 3.93 2.42 3.35
C LEU A 24 3.34 1.19 2.66
N ILE A 25 4.17 0.36 2.00
CA ILE A 25 3.69 -0.87 1.34
C ILE A 25 3.31 -1.96 2.34
N ASP A 26 3.94 -2.00 3.51
CA ASP A 26 3.57 -2.93 4.58
C ASP A 26 2.18 -2.60 5.12
N LYS A 27 1.86 -1.31 5.30
CA LYS A 27 0.52 -0.92 5.78
C LYS A 27 -0.56 -1.02 4.72
N ILE A 28 -0.27 -0.61 3.48
CA ILE A 28 -1.25 -0.54 2.39
C ILE A 28 -1.44 -1.91 1.70
N LYS A 29 -0.38 -2.72 1.64
CA LYS A 29 -0.33 -4.01 0.92
C LYS A 29 -0.76 -3.91 -0.56
N LEU A 30 -0.44 -2.78 -1.20
CA LEU A 30 -0.66 -2.53 -2.63
C LEU A 30 0.63 -2.01 -3.27
N TRP A 31 0.83 -2.35 -4.55
CA TRP A 31 1.98 -1.94 -5.33
C TRP A 31 1.57 -1.33 -6.67
N PRO A 32 1.95 -0.08 -6.97
CA PRO A 32 1.77 0.49 -8.29
C PRO A 32 2.92 0.06 -9.21
N SER A 33 2.59 -0.66 -10.29
CA SER A 33 3.58 -0.97 -11.32
C SER A 33 3.93 0.27 -12.16
N ARG A 34 5.09 0.25 -12.83
CA ARG A 34 5.52 1.31 -13.76
C ARG A 34 4.52 1.56 -14.90
N ARG A 35 3.64 0.60 -15.20
CA ARG A 35 2.62 0.69 -16.27
C ARG A 35 1.32 1.37 -15.83
N GLY A 36 1.13 1.70 -14.55
CA GLY A 36 -0.17 2.18 -14.07
C GLY A 36 -1.06 1.11 -13.47
N ILE A 37 -0.61 -0.15 -13.38
CA ILE A 37 -1.45 -1.23 -12.87
C ILE A 37 -1.21 -1.39 -11.37
N LEU A 38 -2.27 -1.34 -10.57
CA LEU A 38 -2.24 -1.52 -9.12
C LEU A 38 -2.36 -3.01 -8.77
N HIS A 39 -1.35 -3.54 -8.08
CA HIS A 39 -1.29 -4.94 -7.66
C HIS A 39 -1.53 -5.06 -6.16
N GLY A 40 -2.14 -6.17 -5.73
CA GLY A 40 -2.08 -6.59 -4.34
C GLY A 40 -0.74 -7.25 -4.02
N ILE A 41 -0.15 -6.89 -2.89
CA ILE A 41 1.08 -7.51 -2.39
C ILE A 41 0.72 -8.73 -1.53
N LYS A 42 1.36 -9.87 -1.82
CA LYS A 42 1.21 -11.14 -1.11
C LYS A 42 2.24 -11.26 0.02
N THR A 43 3.53 -11.09 -0.30
CA THR A 43 4.62 -11.10 0.69
C THR A 43 5.59 -9.95 0.46
N ILE A 44 6.28 -9.56 1.54
CA ILE A 44 7.35 -8.57 1.55
C ILE A 44 8.44 -9.14 2.44
N GLU A 45 9.60 -9.42 1.87
CA GLU A 45 10.78 -9.93 2.57
C GLU A 45 11.84 -8.83 2.54
N ILE A 46 12.15 -8.26 3.71
CA ILE A 46 13.08 -7.13 3.83
C ILE A 46 14.49 -7.68 4.08
N ILE A 47 15.45 -7.24 3.28
CA ILE A 47 16.86 -7.63 3.34
C ILE A 47 17.68 -6.34 3.34
N GLY A 48 18.05 -5.85 4.53
CA GLY A 48 18.71 -4.55 4.69
C GLY A 48 17.87 -3.39 4.14
N ASP A 49 18.44 -2.63 3.21
CA ASP A 49 17.75 -1.52 2.52
C ASP A 49 16.96 -1.95 1.27
N GLN A 50 16.94 -3.25 0.99
CA GLN A 50 16.17 -3.85 -0.09
C GLN A 50 15.00 -4.68 0.43
N ALA A 51 14.03 -4.92 -0.44
CA ALA A 51 12.96 -5.87 -0.16
C ALA A 51 12.57 -6.63 -1.43
N GLN A 52 12.38 -7.93 -1.28
CA GLN A 52 11.74 -8.79 -2.27
C GLN A 52 10.24 -8.76 -2.05
N ILE A 53 9.51 -8.38 -3.10
CA ILE A 53 8.05 -8.34 -3.08
C ILE A 53 7.53 -9.45 -3.98
N MET A 54 6.57 -10.23 -3.46
CA MET A 54 5.72 -11.09 -4.26
C MET A 54 4.30 -10.53 -4.28
N THR A 55 3.72 -10.40 -5.47
CA THR A 55 2.34 -9.96 -5.65
C THR A 55 1.36 -11.15 -5.67
N HIS A 56 0.07 -10.91 -5.49
CA HIS A 56 -0.96 -11.95 -5.60
C HIS A 56 -1.08 -12.55 -7.01
N CYS A 57 -0.61 -11.84 -8.04
CA CYS A 57 -0.47 -12.39 -9.39
C CYS A 57 0.90 -13.06 -9.63
N ASN A 58 1.59 -13.48 -8.56
CA ASN A 58 2.87 -14.20 -8.57
C ASN A 58 4.05 -13.50 -9.27
N LYS A 59 3.96 -12.18 -9.48
CA LYS A 59 5.13 -11.40 -9.93
C LYS A 59 6.02 -11.12 -8.73
N THR A 60 7.30 -11.36 -8.89
CA THR A 60 8.33 -11.14 -7.89
C THR A 60 9.35 -10.12 -8.38
N PHE A 61 9.76 -9.19 -7.52
CA PHE A 61 10.76 -8.17 -7.85
C PHE A 61 11.42 -7.58 -6.60
N LEU A 62 12.64 -7.08 -6.77
CA LEU A 62 13.39 -6.37 -5.74
C LEU A 62 13.13 -4.86 -5.79
N ILE A 63 13.09 -4.24 -4.63
CA ILE A 63 12.94 -2.80 -4.46
C ILE A 63 13.89 -2.27 -3.40
N THR A 64 14.20 -0.98 -3.43
CA THR A 64 14.97 -0.26 -2.40
C THR A 64 14.07 0.63 -1.54
N ASN A 65 14.44 0.89 -0.29
CA ASN A 65 13.64 1.71 0.63
C ASN A 65 13.78 3.22 0.39
N SER A 66 13.31 3.72 -0.76
CA SER A 66 13.40 5.15 -1.06
C SER A 66 12.07 5.90 -0.86
N ARG A 67 12.10 6.91 0.02
CA ARG A 67 10.99 7.88 0.23
C ARG A 67 10.62 8.66 -1.03
N ASN A 68 11.57 8.82 -1.96
CA ASN A 68 11.43 9.60 -3.18
C ASN A 68 11.22 8.74 -4.43
N SER A 69 11.14 7.42 -4.28
CA SER A 69 10.88 6.51 -5.39
C SER A 69 9.58 6.85 -6.12
N ARG A 70 9.53 6.48 -7.40
CA ARG A 70 8.32 6.58 -8.22
C ARG A 70 7.14 5.87 -7.55
N ALA A 71 7.35 4.66 -7.03
CA ALA A 71 6.31 3.88 -6.34
C ALA A 71 5.80 4.61 -5.09
N ALA A 72 6.68 5.16 -4.25
CA ALA A 72 6.28 5.93 -3.08
C ALA A 72 5.44 7.17 -3.47
N ARG A 73 5.86 7.91 -4.50
CA ARG A 73 5.10 9.06 -5.02
C ARG A 73 3.73 8.65 -5.54
N TRP A 74 3.67 7.56 -6.30
CA TRP A 74 2.43 7.05 -6.88
C TRP A 74 1.45 6.58 -5.82
N LEU A 75 1.92 5.89 -4.79
CA LEU A 75 1.07 5.49 -3.67
C LEU A 75 0.53 6.68 -2.89
N ARG A 76 1.37 7.70 -2.63
CA ARG A 76 0.93 8.92 -1.94
C ARG A 76 -0.11 9.72 -2.72
N ASN A 77 0.10 9.84 -4.02
CA ASN A 77 -0.80 10.59 -4.90
C ASN A 77 -1.94 9.74 -5.46
N LYS A 78 -1.97 8.44 -5.13
CA LYS A 78 -2.94 7.46 -5.62
C LYS A 78 -3.00 7.35 -7.15
N TRP A 79 -1.84 7.45 -7.79
CA TRP A 79 -1.74 7.35 -9.24
C TRP A 79 -1.70 5.89 -9.69
N PHE A 80 -2.75 5.46 -10.39
CA PHE A 80 -2.83 4.21 -11.13
C PHE A 80 -3.89 4.37 -12.22
N LYS A 81 -3.72 3.66 -13.34
CA LYS A 81 -4.65 3.64 -14.47
C LYS A 81 -5.73 2.56 -14.30
N SER A 82 -5.35 1.41 -13.76
CA SER A 82 -6.24 0.28 -13.57
C SER A 82 -5.77 -0.63 -12.43
N VAL A 83 -6.66 -1.50 -11.97
CA VAL A 83 -6.35 -2.52 -10.95
C VAL A 83 -6.07 -3.85 -11.65
N CYS A 84 -5.09 -4.61 -11.16
CA CYS A 84 -4.77 -5.92 -11.72
C CYS A 84 -5.93 -6.91 -11.50
N GLY A 85 -6.53 -7.41 -12.59
CA GLY A 85 -7.61 -8.40 -12.54
C GLY A 85 -7.20 -9.72 -11.88
N THR A 86 -5.96 -10.19 -12.12
CA THR A 86 -5.43 -11.42 -11.50
C THR A 86 -5.24 -11.29 -9.99
N CYS A 87 -4.84 -10.11 -9.50
CA CYS A 87 -4.66 -9.88 -8.07
C CYS A 87 -5.99 -9.87 -7.30
N ARG A 88 -7.14 -9.72 -8.00
CA ARG A 88 -8.49 -9.68 -7.42
C ARG A 88 -8.57 -8.81 -6.16
N VAL A 89 -8.02 -7.59 -6.24
CA VAL A 89 -7.98 -6.69 -5.09
C VAL A 89 -9.42 -6.39 -4.65
N PRO A 90 -9.82 -6.72 -3.41
CA PRO A 90 -11.19 -6.51 -2.98
C PRO A 90 -11.59 -5.04 -2.98
N GLN A 91 -12.86 -4.76 -3.32
CA GLN A 91 -13.38 -3.40 -3.44
C GLN A 91 -13.20 -2.59 -2.14
N TRP A 92 -13.48 -3.18 -0.98
CA TRP A 92 -13.29 -2.53 0.32
C TRP A 92 -11.84 -2.07 0.56
N LYS A 93 -10.85 -2.76 0.00
CA LYS A 93 -9.43 -2.40 0.13
C LYS A 93 -9.11 -1.19 -0.75
N LEU A 94 -9.68 -1.12 -1.94
CA LEU A 94 -9.58 0.05 -2.83
C LEU A 94 -10.24 1.28 -2.20
N GLU A 95 -11.42 1.11 -1.60
CA GLU A 95 -12.13 2.17 -0.87
C GLU A 95 -11.33 2.68 0.32
N LYS A 96 -10.77 1.77 1.14
CA LYS A 96 -9.88 2.11 2.26
C LYS A 96 -8.62 2.83 1.81
N TYR A 97 -8.04 2.42 0.68
CA TYR A 97 -6.88 3.09 0.11
C TYR A 97 -7.26 4.49 -0.41
N SER A 98 -8.42 4.61 -1.05
CA SER A 98 -8.97 5.89 -1.50
C SER A 98 -9.29 6.84 -0.35
N SER A 99 -9.70 6.34 0.83
CA SER A 99 -9.96 7.17 2.02
C SER A 99 -8.70 7.54 2.83
N THR A 100 -7.51 7.10 2.40
CA THR A 100 -6.24 7.40 3.08
C THR A 100 -5.60 8.66 2.51
N PHE A 101 -5.23 9.62 3.35
CA PHE A 101 -4.65 10.91 2.94
C PHE A 101 -3.23 11.07 3.47
N PHE A 102 -2.42 11.85 2.76
CA PHE A 102 -1.04 12.13 3.11
C PHE A 102 -0.85 13.63 3.39
N LYS A 103 -0.60 14.00 4.65
CA LYS A 103 -0.41 15.41 5.06
C LYS A 103 0.95 15.61 5.73
N ARG A 104 1.51 16.81 5.58
CA ARG A 104 2.87 17.12 6.07
C ARG A 104 2.88 17.41 7.57
N GLN A 105 1.87 18.13 8.04
CA GLN A 105 1.70 18.60 9.42
C GLN A 105 0.83 17.68 10.30
N TYR A 106 0.30 16.59 9.74
CA TYR A 106 -0.64 15.70 10.44
C TYR A 106 -0.53 14.26 9.93
N GLY A 107 -0.81 13.29 10.80
CA GLY A 107 -0.85 11.87 10.48
C GLY A 107 0.27 11.06 11.12
N SER A 108 0.08 9.75 11.18
CA SER A 108 1.05 8.82 11.78
C SER A 108 2.30 8.67 10.90
N ASP A 109 3.47 8.57 11.55
CA ASP A 109 4.76 8.20 10.93
C ASP A 109 4.86 6.71 10.56
N LEU A 110 3.81 5.94 10.84
CA LEU A 110 3.79 4.49 10.70
C LEU A 110 5.01 3.85 11.38
N LEU A 111 5.43 4.39 12.53
CA LEU A 111 6.49 3.80 13.35
C LEU A 111 6.08 2.36 13.63
N LYS A 112 6.99 1.40 13.39
CA LYS A 112 6.80 0.06 13.93
C LYS A 112 6.75 0.23 15.45
N ALA A 113 5.78 -0.38 16.11
CA ALA A 113 6.03 -0.77 17.49
C ALA A 113 7.25 -1.69 17.41
N GLU A 114 8.37 -1.26 17.96
CA GLU A 114 9.40 -2.21 18.33
C GLU A 114 8.68 -3.20 19.24
N ASN A 115 8.47 -4.43 18.77
CA ASN A 115 8.20 -5.51 19.70
C ASN A 115 9.47 -5.62 20.54
N ARG A 116 9.48 -4.94 21.69
CA ARG A 116 10.26 -5.36 22.85
C ARG A 116 9.65 -6.69 23.28
N GLY A 117 10.43 -7.75 23.19
CA GLY A 117 10.07 -9.14 23.49
C GLY A 117 11.06 -10.06 22.84
#